data_AF-A0A8J7FUB2-F1
#
_entry.id   AF-A0A8J7FUB2-F1
#
_cell.length_a   1.000
_cell.length_b   1.000
_cell.length_c   1.000
_cell.angle_alpha   90.00
_cell.angle_beta   90.00
_cell.angle_gamma   90.00
#
_symmetry.space_group_name_H-M   'P 1'
#
loop_
_entity.id
_entity.type
_entity.pdbx_description
1 polymer ?
#
loop_
_entity_poly.entity_id
_entity_poly.type
_entity_poly.pdbx_seq_one_letter_code
_entity_poly.pdbx_strand_id
1 'polypeptide(L)'
;MKLYNNNIRLAKKITIGTLISGLIFLLGYYFTYDQSLMIGGIFFGIGIFLIVLTILVSDLITANREKFSPKETSNTILWNIFTMVILVIFTIFGCKLANSSLIIVKNKSEETIKNVFITGCQNFEVGIIESKTTKMIRVDYAKNENNNCEIGIRYTTTDAMKDEILLADIKPYHGEKIVYTIE
;
A
#
# COMPACT_ATOMS: atom_id res chain seq x y z
N MET A 1 -10.95 8.73 -38.60
CA MET A 1 -9.56 8.21 -38.49
C MET A 1 -8.64 9.04 -37.56
N LYS A 2 -8.53 10.38 -37.70
CA LYS A 2 -7.65 11.21 -36.82
C LYS A 2 -8.04 11.20 -35.33
N LEU A 3 -9.33 11.22 -35.00
CA LEU A 3 -9.82 11.16 -33.61
C LEU A 3 -9.45 9.85 -32.91
N TYR A 4 -9.47 8.74 -33.64
CA TYR A 4 -9.24 7.41 -33.08
C TYR A 4 -7.77 7.14 -32.72
N ASN A 5 -6.85 7.55 -33.60
CA ASN A 5 -5.41 7.45 -33.34
C ASN A 5 -5.00 8.34 -32.14
N ASN A 6 -5.75 9.41 -31.89
CA ASN A 6 -5.60 10.24 -30.69
C ASN A 6 -6.09 9.51 -29.43
N ASN A 7 -7.20 8.76 -29.49
CA ASN A 7 -7.71 7.97 -28.36
C ASN A 7 -6.73 6.86 -27.94
N ILE A 8 -6.14 6.11 -28.88
CA ILE A 8 -5.12 5.10 -28.55
C ILE A 8 -3.91 5.75 -27.86
N ARG A 9 -3.40 6.86 -28.40
CA ARG A 9 -2.26 7.58 -27.82
C ARG A 9 -2.58 8.13 -26.44
N LEU A 10 -3.80 8.63 -26.25
CA LEU A 10 -4.28 9.14 -24.98
C LEU A 10 -4.41 8.01 -23.95
N ALA A 11 -5.07 6.90 -24.29
CA ALA A 11 -5.19 5.73 -23.41
C ALA A 11 -3.83 5.20 -22.98
N LYS A 12 -2.88 5.05 -23.91
CA LYS A 12 -1.51 4.63 -23.59
C LYS A 12 -0.81 5.60 -22.61
N LYS A 13 -0.96 6.91 -22.80
CA LYS A 13 -0.40 7.92 -21.88
C LYS A 13 -1.04 7.83 -20.50
N ILE A 14 -2.36 7.66 -20.44
CA ILE A 14 -3.10 7.48 -19.19
C ILE A 14 -2.60 6.22 -18.48
N THR A 15 -2.47 5.09 -19.18
CA THR A 15 -1.94 3.85 -18.59
C THR A 15 -0.56 4.04 -17.97
N ILE A 16 0.39 4.59 -18.74
CA ILE A 16 1.77 4.78 -18.28
C ILE A 16 1.81 5.78 -17.11
N GLY A 17 1.06 6.89 -17.23
CA GLY A 17 0.94 7.87 -16.15
C GLY A 17 0.35 7.27 -14.88
N THR A 18 -0.70 6.44 -15.01
CA THR A 18 -1.32 5.74 -13.89
C THR A 18 -0.34 4.78 -13.21
N LEU A 19 0.45 4.05 -13.99
CA LEU A 19 1.47 3.15 -13.45
C LEU A 19 2.53 3.92 -12.66
N ILE A 20 3.07 4.99 -13.22
CA ILE A 20 4.13 5.79 -12.57
C ILE A 20 3.57 6.50 -11.32
N SER A 21 2.48 7.25 -11.47
CA SER A 21 1.88 8.00 -10.36
C SER A 21 1.35 7.08 -9.27
N GLY A 22 0.70 5.97 -9.63
CA GLY A 22 0.23 4.98 -8.67
C GLY A 22 1.39 4.32 -7.91
N LEU A 23 2.51 4.04 -8.58
CA LEU A 23 3.71 3.55 -7.93
C LEU A 23 4.31 4.58 -6.97
N ILE A 24 4.33 5.86 -7.34
CA ILE A 24 4.82 6.94 -6.46
C ILE A 24 3.98 7.03 -5.19
N PHE A 25 2.65 7.04 -5.30
CA PHE A 25 1.76 7.05 -4.13
C PHE A 25 1.96 5.81 -3.27
N LEU A 26 2.02 4.62 -3.89
CA LEU A 26 2.17 3.36 -3.18
C LEU A 26 3.51 3.27 -2.44
N LEU A 27 4.61 3.62 -3.11
CA LEU A 27 5.95 3.62 -2.49
C LEU A 27 6.07 4.71 -1.43
N GLY A 28 5.54 5.89 -1.69
CA GLY A 28 5.48 6.97 -0.71
C GLY A 28 4.79 6.49 0.57
N TYR A 29 3.58 5.93 0.44
CA TYR A 29 2.86 5.37 1.57
C TYR A 29 3.61 4.20 2.23
N TYR A 30 4.21 3.30 1.45
CA TYR A 30 4.98 2.16 1.96
C TYR A 30 6.13 2.57 2.91
N PHE A 31 6.82 3.68 2.63
CA PHE A 31 7.95 4.15 3.43
C PHE A 31 7.55 5.09 4.57
N THR A 32 6.53 5.93 4.36
CA THR A 32 6.15 6.95 5.35
C THR A 32 5.00 6.53 6.24
N TYR A 33 4.12 5.65 5.76
CA TYR A 33 2.78 5.39 6.32
C TYR A 33 1.95 6.67 6.50
N ASP A 34 2.20 7.68 5.66
CA ASP A 34 1.43 8.93 5.66
C ASP A 34 0.03 8.71 5.07
N GLN A 35 -0.99 8.89 5.91
CA GLN A 35 -2.39 8.77 5.55
C GLN A 35 -2.78 9.67 4.37
N SER A 36 -2.15 10.85 4.25
CA SER A 36 -2.40 11.79 3.17
C SER A 36 -2.04 11.19 1.81
N LEU A 37 -0.97 10.40 1.75
CA LEU A 37 -0.55 9.69 0.53
C LEU A 37 -1.48 8.53 0.21
N MET A 38 -1.97 7.80 1.21
CA MET A 38 -2.96 6.75 1.03
C MET A 38 -4.26 7.34 0.45
N ILE A 39 -4.81 8.37 1.10
CA ILE A 39 -6.04 9.05 0.68
C ILE A 39 -5.86 9.68 -0.70
N GLY A 40 -4.73 10.35 -0.94
CA GLY A 40 -4.38 10.91 -2.25
C GLY A 40 -4.33 9.84 -3.34
N GLY A 41 -3.74 8.68 -3.06
CA GLY A 41 -3.72 7.53 -3.96
C GLY A 41 -5.11 6.98 -4.28
N ILE A 42 -6.01 6.92 -3.29
CA ILE A 42 -7.41 6.50 -3.48
C ILE A 42 -8.15 7.47 -4.41
N PHE A 43 -8.10 8.78 -4.13
CA PHE A 43 -8.76 9.78 -4.97
C PHE A 43 -8.19 9.80 -6.39
N PHE A 44 -6.87 9.66 -6.53
CA PHE A 44 -6.22 9.53 -7.83
C PHE A 44 -6.74 8.31 -8.59
N GLY A 45 -6.81 7.14 -7.95
CA GLY A 45 -7.33 5.91 -8.54
C GLY A 45 -8.77 6.03 -9.01
N ILE A 46 -9.65 6.62 -8.19
CA ILE A 46 -11.06 6.88 -8.54
C ILE A 46 -11.14 7.82 -9.76
N GLY A 47 -10.35 8.89 -9.78
CA GLY A 47 -10.31 9.82 -10.91
C GLY A 47 -9.91 9.13 -12.21
N ILE A 48 -8.86 8.32 -12.20
CA ILE A 48 -8.44 7.56 -13.38
C ILE A 48 -9.52 6.54 -13.79
N PHE A 49 -10.13 5.85 -12.85
CA PHE A 49 -11.22 4.90 -13.13
C PHE A 49 -12.37 5.56 -13.89
N LEU A 50 -12.81 6.75 -13.46
CA LEU A 50 -13.86 7.50 -14.14
C LEU A 50 -13.46 7.93 -15.56
N ILE A 51 -12.21 8.33 -15.75
CA ILE A 51 -11.69 8.69 -17.09
C ILE A 51 -11.69 7.46 -18.01
N VAL A 52 -11.15 6.34 -17.53
CA VAL A 52 -11.08 5.08 -18.29
C VAL A 52 -12.48 4.58 -18.65
N LEU A 53 -13.42 4.65 -17.70
CA LEU A 53 -14.81 4.28 -17.93
C LEU A 53 -15.46 5.16 -19.00
N THR A 54 -15.22 6.47 -18.97
CA THR A 54 -15.74 7.42 -19.96
C THR A 54 -15.21 7.12 -21.36
N ILE A 55 -13.91 6.81 -21.49
CA ILE A 55 -13.29 6.43 -22.76
C ILE A 55 -13.90 5.12 -23.28
N LEU A 56 -14.04 4.10 -22.41
CA LEU A 56 -14.65 2.82 -22.79
C LEU A 56 -16.09 2.97 -23.28
N VAL A 57 -16.92 3.73 -22.57
CA VAL A 57 -18.31 3.99 -22.96
C VAL A 57 -18.35 4.73 -24.30
N SER A 58 -17.50 5.75 -24.48
CA SER A 58 -17.39 6.47 -25.74
C SER A 58 -16.99 5.55 -26.90
N ASP A 59 -16.00 4.68 -26.70
CA ASP A 59 -15.54 3.73 -27.73
C ASP A 59 -16.63 2.70 -28.07
N LEU A 60 -17.40 2.22 -27.08
CA LEU A 60 -18.52 1.30 -27.30
C LEU A 60 -19.66 1.94 -28.10
N ILE A 61 -20.07 3.16 -27.76
CA ILE A 61 -21.09 3.91 -28.50
C ILE A 61 -20.64 4.14 -29.93
N THR A 62 -19.37 4.51 -30.10
CA THR A 62 -18.76 4.79 -31.40
C THR A 62 -18.67 3.52 -32.26
N ALA A 63 -18.25 2.40 -31.69
CA ALA A 63 -18.18 1.11 -32.37
C ALA A 63 -19.56 0.57 -32.80
N ASN A 64 -20.62 0.89 -32.06
CA ASN A 64 -21.98 0.51 -32.43
C ASN A 64 -22.57 1.40 -33.55
N ARG A 65 -22.19 2.69 -33.60
CA ARG A 65 -22.72 3.66 -34.57
C ARG A 65 -21.97 3.70 -35.89
N GLU A 66 -20.65 3.53 -35.86
CA GLU A 66 -19.78 3.67 -37.02
C GLU A 66 -19.07 2.33 -37.27
N LYS A 67 -19.07 1.85 -38.53
CA LYS A 67 -18.32 0.65 -38.96
C LYS A 67 -16.81 0.90 -38.93
N PHE A 68 -16.25 1.10 -37.74
CA PHE A 68 -14.81 1.26 -37.53
C PHE A 68 -14.06 -0.05 -37.77
N SER A 69 -12.76 0.08 -38.07
CA SER A 69 -11.90 -1.10 -38.22
C SER A 69 -11.74 -1.78 -36.84
N PRO A 70 -12.06 -3.08 -36.71
CA PRO A 70 -12.12 -3.77 -35.42
C PRO A 70 -10.77 -3.81 -34.68
N LYS A 71 -9.66 -3.74 -35.43
CA LYS A 71 -8.29 -3.76 -34.89
C LYS A 71 -7.96 -2.51 -34.07
N GLU A 72 -8.48 -1.38 -34.50
CA GLU A 72 -8.28 -0.10 -33.85
C GLU A 72 -9.05 -0.09 -32.53
N THR A 73 -10.37 -0.35 -32.55
CA THR A 73 -11.26 -0.47 -31.36
C THR A 73 -10.71 -1.44 -30.31
N SER A 74 -10.18 -2.58 -30.76
CA SER A 74 -9.58 -3.59 -29.88
C SER A 74 -8.37 -3.08 -29.09
N ASN A 75 -7.53 -2.21 -29.66
CA ASN A 75 -6.33 -1.74 -28.99
C ASN A 75 -6.64 -0.75 -27.85
N THR A 76 -7.59 0.17 -28.03
CA THR A 76 -7.96 1.13 -26.97
C THR A 76 -8.65 0.42 -25.80
N ILE A 77 -9.54 -0.53 -26.11
CA ILE A 77 -10.17 -1.39 -25.10
C ILE A 77 -9.10 -2.14 -24.30
N LEU A 78 -8.09 -2.72 -24.98
CA LEU A 78 -6.99 -3.43 -24.31
C LEU A 78 -6.21 -2.53 -23.35
N TRP A 79 -5.84 -1.30 -23.76
CA TRP A 79 -5.15 -0.34 -22.89
C TRP A 79 -5.98 0.08 -21.68
N ASN A 80 -7.27 0.26 -21.87
CA ASN A 80 -8.20 0.58 -20.77
C ASN A 80 -8.33 -0.58 -19.79
N ILE A 81 -8.51 -1.81 -20.27
CA ILE A 81 -8.52 -3.02 -19.42
C ILE A 81 -7.21 -3.13 -18.63
N PHE A 82 -6.08 -2.94 -19.29
CA PHE A 82 -4.78 -3.01 -18.64
C PHE A 82 -4.63 -1.94 -17.54
N THR A 83 -5.11 -0.72 -17.78
CA THR A 83 -5.17 0.34 -16.74
C THR A 83 -6.02 -0.09 -15.55
N MET A 84 -7.19 -0.70 -15.78
CA MET A 84 -8.05 -1.20 -14.70
C MET A 84 -7.35 -2.28 -13.87
N VAL A 85 -6.66 -3.21 -14.52
CA VAL A 85 -5.89 -4.26 -13.84
C VAL A 85 -4.80 -3.64 -12.95
N ILE A 86 -4.08 -2.64 -13.45
CA ILE A 86 -3.07 -1.91 -12.65
C ILE A 86 -3.71 -1.27 -11.41
N LEU A 87 -4.85 -0.58 -11.57
CA LEU A 87 -5.56 0.05 -10.46
C LEU A 87 -5.98 -0.97 -9.40
N VAL A 88 -6.51 -2.12 -9.82
CA VAL A 88 -6.88 -3.21 -8.91
C VAL A 88 -5.66 -3.73 -8.14
N ILE A 89 -4.54 -3.96 -8.83
CA ILE A 89 -3.30 -4.41 -8.19
C ILE A 89 -2.83 -3.40 -7.14
N PHE A 90 -2.76 -2.12 -7.49
CA PHE A 90 -2.36 -1.07 -6.55
C PHE A 90 -3.32 -0.94 -5.37
N THR A 91 -4.62 -1.10 -5.61
CA THR A 91 -5.64 -1.10 -4.53
C THR A 91 -5.40 -2.26 -3.57
N ILE A 92 -5.16 -3.48 -4.08
CA ILE A 92 -4.88 -4.65 -3.25
C ILE A 92 -3.63 -4.43 -2.39
N PHE A 93 -2.54 -3.92 -2.99
CA PHE A 93 -1.33 -3.61 -2.24
C PHE A 93 -1.55 -2.50 -1.21
N GLY A 94 -2.28 -1.45 -1.57
CA GLY A 94 -2.66 -0.37 -0.65
C GLY A 94 -3.47 -0.88 0.54
N CYS A 95 -4.49 -1.71 0.31
CA CYS A 95 -5.29 -2.33 1.36
C CYS A 95 -4.46 -3.24 2.27
N LYS A 96 -3.50 -4.00 1.72
CA LYS A 96 -2.59 -4.82 2.54
C LYS A 96 -1.71 -3.93 3.43
N LEU A 97 -1.20 -2.82 2.91
CA LEU A 97 -0.38 -1.89 3.69
C LEU A 97 -1.20 -1.18 4.76
N ALA A 98 -2.44 -0.77 4.45
CA ALA A 98 -3.36 -0.16 5.39
C ALA A 98 -3.79 -1.12 6.52
N ASN A 99 -3.64 -2.43 6.33
CA ASN A 99 -3.86 -3.45 7.37
C ASN A 99 -2.55 -3.94 8.02
N SER A 100 -1.52 -3.09 8.01
CA SER A 100 -0.24 -3.39 8.65
C SER A 100 0.25 -2.18 9.44
N SER A 101 1.06 -2.41 10.46
CA SER A 101 1.81 -1.34 11.13
C SER A 101 3.30 -1.51 10.89
N LEU A 102 3.99 -0.38 10.79
CA LEU A 102 5.44 -0.31 10.72
C LEU A 102 5.99 0.16 12.07
N ILE A 103 6.64 -0.74 12.77
CA ILE A 103 7.28 -0.48 14.06
C ILE A 103 8.77 -0.32 13.82
N ILE A 104 9.29 0.86 14.12
CA ILE A 104 10.70 1.20 14.04
C ILE A 104 11.26 1.18 15.45
N VAL A 105 12.03 0.15 15.78
CA VAL A 105 12.68 -0.01 17.07
C VAL A 105 14.10 0.53 16.97
N LYS A 106 14.41 1.56 17.76
CA LYS A 106 15.74 2.16 17.87
C LYS A 106 16.39 1.69 19.17
N ASN A 107 17.51 0.99 19.07
CA ASN A 107 18.32 0.67 20.24
C ASN A 107 19.33 1.79 20.45
N LYS A 108 19.14 2.62 21.49
CA LYS A 108 20.11 3.65 21.88
C LYS A 108 21.12 3.16 22.91
N SER A 109 20.87 2.00 23.52
CA SER A 109 21.78 1.37 24.45
C SER A 109 23.11 1.02 23.79
N GLU A 110 24.16 0.94 24.61
CA GLU A 110 25.45 0.39 24.20
C GLU A 110 25.42 -1.15 24.14
N GLU A 111 24.36 -1.76 24.69
CA GLU A 111 24.18 -3.20 24.71
C GLU A 111 23.31 -3.71 23.56
N THR A 112 23.56 -4.95 23.17
CA THR A 112 22.76 -5.67 22.19
C THR A 112 21.55 -6.30 22.86
N ILE A 113 20.35 -5.96 22.39
CA ILE A 113 19.09 -6.47 22.92
C ILE A 113 18.78 -7.80 22.26
N LYS A 114 18.58 -8.84 23.07
CA LYS A 114 18.29 -10.20 22.61
C LYS A 114 16.84 -10.57 22.89
N ASN A 115 16.38 -11.63 22.20
CA ASN A 115 15.07 -12.23 22.41
C ASN A 115 13.93 -11.21 22.26
N VAL A 116 13.99 -10.40 21.20
CA VAL A 116 12.93 -9.43 20.90
C VAL A 116 11.78 -10.18 20.24
N PHE A 117 10.60 -10.06 20.82
CA PHE A 117 9.34 -10.59 20.32
C PHE A 117 8.36 -9.45 20.11
N ILE A 118 7.60 -9.52 19.02
CA ILE A 118 6.35 -8.78 18.92
C ILE A 118 5.25 -9.67 19.49
N THR A 119 4.38 -9.07 20.30
CA THR A 119 3.25 -9.74 20.95
C THR A 119 1.93 -9.08 20.56
N GLY A 120 0.83 -9.81 20.71
CA GLY A 120 -0.52 -9.29 20.50
C GLY A 120 -1.16 -9.83 19.20
N CYS A 121 -1.40 -8.96 18.20
CA CYS A 121 -2.10 -9.37 16.96
C CYS A 121 -1.42 -10.51 16.22
N GLN A 122 -0.10 -10.50 16.26
CA GLN A 122 0.74 -11.59 15.81
C GLN A 122 1.85 -11.75 16.83
N ASN A 123 2.12 -12.98 17.22
CA ASN A 123 3.24 -13.31 18.08
C ASN A 123 4.35 -13.88 17.19
N PHE A 124 5.47 -13.17 17.07
CA PHE A 124 6.63 -13.67 16.33
C PHE A 124 7.95 -13.14 16.88
N GLU A 125 9.00 -13.92 16.69
CA GLU A 125 10.35 -13.56 17.09
C GLU A 125 10.99 -12.64 16.05
N VAL A 126 11.51 -11.51 16.53
CA VAL A 126 12.30 -10.54 15.75
C VAL A 126 13.79 -10.88 15.85
N GLY A 127 14.20 -11.53 16.94
CA GLY A 127 15.57 -11.97 17.21
C GLY A 127 16.36 -10.90 17.96
N ILE A 128 17.44 -10.42 17.35
CA ILE A 128 18.42 -9.53 17.98
C ILE A 128 18.33 -8.12 17.38
N ILE A 129 18.57 -7.10 18.21
CA ILE A 129 18.77 -5.70 17.82
C ILE A 129 20.13 -5.23 18.36
N GLU A 130 21.07 -4.96 17.46
CA GLU A 130 22.43 -4.53 17.80
C GLU A 130 22.46 -3.14 18.46
N SER A 131 23.50 -2.85 19.23
CA SER A 131 23.68 -1.55 19.89
C SER A 131 23.67 -0.41 18.87
N LYS A 132 23.06 0.73 19.20
CA LYS A 132 23.04 1.94 18.36
C LYS A 132 22.46 1.71 16.95
N THR A 133 21.68 0.64 16.74
CA THR A 133 21.03 0.32 15.46
C THR A 133 19.53 0.53 15.48
N THR A 134 18.93 0.56 14.29
CA THR A 134 17.49 0.65 14.10
C THR A 134 17.00 -0.56 13.33
N LYS A 135 15.92 -1.18 13.81
CA LYS A 135 15.25 -2.30 13.13
C LYS A 135 13.83 -1.90 12.77
N MET A 136 13.44 -2.19 11.53
CA MET A 136 12.08 -1.98 11.04
C MET A 136 11.34 -3.31 11.03
N ILE A 137 10.18 -3.34 11.68
CA ILE A 137 9.35 -4.53 11.84
C ILE A 137 7.98 -4.18 11.30
N ARG A 138 7.45 -5.03 10.40
CA ARG A 138 6.09 -4.88 9.90
C ARG A 138 5.21 -5.93 10.54
N VAL A 139 4.11 -5.49 11.15
CA VAL A 139 3.11 -6.35 11.75
C VAL A 139 1.87 -6.30 10.87
N ASP A 140 1.49 -7.44 10.29
CA ASP A 140 0.27 -7.56 9.52
C ASP A 140 -0.87 -7.93 10.49
N TYR A 141 -1.96 -7.17 10.49
CA TYR A 141 -3.13 -7.48 11.30
C TYR A 141 -4.38 -7.67 10.43
N ALA A 142 -4.23 -7.85 9.11
CA ALA A 142 -5.32 -8.09 8.18
C ALA A 142 -6.15 -9.34 8.49
N LYS A 143 -5.58 -10.29 9.25
CA LYS A 143 -6.23 -11.55 9.64
C LYS A 143 -6.74 -11.54 11.08
N ASN A 144 -6.64 -10.42 11.79
CA ASN A 144 -7.07 -10.39 13.17
C ASN A 144 -8.58 -10.21 13.26
N GLU A 145 -9.27 -11.21 13.81
CA GLU A 145 -10.72 -11.20 14.02
C GLU A 145 -11.11 -10.45 15.30
N ASN A 146 -10.15 -10.11 16.17
CA ASN A 146 -10.40 -9.36 17.39
C ASN A 146 -10.29 -7.85 17.12
N ASN A 147 -11.42 -7.14 17.27
CA ASN A 147 -11.53 -5.69 17.12
C ASN A 147 -10.71 -4.87 18.15
N ASN A 148 -10.22 -5.51 19.22
CA ASN A 148 -9.45 -4.85 20.29
C ASN A 148 -8.05 -5.46 20.37
N CYS A 149 -7.36 -5.49 19.25
CA CYS A 149 -6.02 -6.02 19.25
C CYS A 149 -4.99 -4.97 19.67
N GLU A 150 -4.09 -5.39 20.56
CA GLU A 150 -2.92 -4.64 20.97
C GLU A 150 -1.67 -5.17 20.25
N ILE A 151 -0.66 -4.32 20.02
CA ILE A 151 0.69 -4.77 19.65
C ILE A 151 1.63 -4.36 20.78
N GLY A 152 2.32 -5.34 21.34
CA GLY A 152 3.39 -5.16 22.31
C GLY A 152 4.75 -5.56 21.75
N ILE A 153 5.79 -5.16 22.48
CA ILE A 153 7.16 -5.61 22.30
C ILE A 153 7.65 -6.20 23.62
N ARG A 154 8.19 -7.41 23.54
CA ARG A 154 8.81 -8.09 24.67
C ARG A 154 10.28 -8.31 24.36
N TYR A 155 11.17 -7.96 25.27
CA TYR A 155 12.61 -8.09 25.06
C TYR A 155 13.36 -8.33 26.36
N THR A 156 14.56 -8.91 26.27
CA THR A 156 15.42 -9.16 27.44
C THR A 156 16.50 -8.09 27.55
N THR A 157 16.52 -7.39 28.69
CA THR A 157 17.66 -6.55 29.11
C THR A 157 18.56 -7.34 30.07
N THR A 158 19.67 -6.74 30.46
CA THR A 158 20.66 -7.29 31.39
C THR A 158 20.04 -7.71 32.73
N ASP A 159 19.03 -6.96 33.20
CA ASP A 159 18.43 -7.15 34.52
C ASP A 159 17.09 -7.89 34.52
N ALA A 160 16.32 -7.86 33.42
CA ALA A 160 14.97 -8.43 33.38
C ALA A 160 14.43 -8.62 31.96
N MET A 161 13.34 -9.40 31.85
CA MET A 161 12.47 -9.37 30.69
C MET A 161 11.48 -8.20 30.83
N LYS A 162 11.42 -7.33 29.81
CA LYS A 162 10.46 -6.23 29.74
C LYS A 162 9.37 -6.55 28.72
N ASP A 163 8.15 -6.13 29.02
CA ASP A 163 6.99 -6.25 28.14
C ASP A 163 6.29 -4.88 28.10
N GLU A 164 6.17 -4.30 26.91
CA GLU A 164 5.64 -2.96 26.71
C GLU A 164 4.61 -2.95 25.59
N ILE A 165 3.45 -2.34 25.85
CA ILE A 165 2.40 -2.16 24.85
C ILE A 165 2.76 -0.95 23.99
N LEU A 166 2.90 -1.16 22.68
CA LEU A 166 3.19 -0.11 21.71
C LEU A 166 1.90 0.49 21.12
N LEU A 167 0.86 -0.33 20.95
CA LEU A 167 -0.45 0.03 20.45
C LEU A 167 -1.53 -0.67 21.25
N ALA A 168 -2.48 0.09 21.78
CA ALA A 168 -3.57 -0.45 22.60
C ALA A 168 -4.91 -0.58 21.84
N ASP A 169 -5.06 0.03 20.66
CA ASP A 169 -6.32 -0.01 19.90
C ASP A 169 -6.04 0.04 18.39
N ILE A 170 -5.75 -1.11 17.78
CA ILE A 170 -5.43 -1.18 16.35
C ILE A 170 -6.71 -1.19 15.54
N LYS A 171 -6.86 -0.15 14.72
CA LYS A 171 -7.98 -0.03 13.81
C LYS A 171 -7.60 -0.55 12.42
N PRO A 172 -8.39 -1.46 11.84
CA PRO A 172 -8.16 -1.94 10.49
C PRO A 172 -8.23 -0.78 9.48
N TYR A 173 -7.50 -0.93 8.38
CA TYR A 173 -7.40 0.04 7.27
C TYR A 173 -6.84 1.43 7.62
N HIS A 174 -6.29 1.62 8.81
CA HIS A 174 -5.56 2.83 9.10
C HIS A 174 -4.11 2.71 8.64
N GLY A 175 -3.38 1.69 9.09
CA GLY A 175 -1.95 1.60 8.81
C GLY A 175 -1.19 2.67 9.60
N GLU A 176 -0.30 2.22 10.47
CA GLU A 176 0.32 3.11 11.45
C GLU A 176 1.82 2.91 11.52
N LYS A 177 2.53 4.00 11.78
CA LYS A 177 3.97 3.99 11.97
C LYS A 177 4.32 4.44 13.38
N ILE A 178 5.11 3.62 14.05
CA ILE A 178 5.54 3.84 15.43
C ILE A 178 7.04 3.85 15.47
N VAL A 179 7.59 4.82 16.17
CA VAL A 179 9.01 4.88 16.48
C VAL A 179 9.16 4.63 17.97
N TYR A 180 9.61 3.44 18.31
CA TYR A 180 9.89 3.04 19.68
C TYR A 180 11.39 3.06 19.93
N THR A 181 11.79 3.52 21.11
CA THR A 181 13.21 3.69 21.46
C THR A 181 13.48 2.94 22.75
N ILE A 182 14.47 2.04 22.70
CA ILE A 182 14.97 1.34 23.88
C ILE A 182 16.24 2.07 24.33
N GLU A 183 16.24 2.49 25.58
CA GLU A 183 17.35 3.16 26.26
C GLU A 183 18.17 2.18 27.09
#